data_AF-A0A1J5UL52-F1
#
_entry.id   AF-A0A1J5UL52-F1
#
_cell.length_a   1.000
_cell.length_b   1.000
_cell.length_c   1.000
_cell.angle_alpha   90.00
_cell.angle_beta   90.00
_cell.angle_gamma   90.00
#
_symmetry.space_group_name_H-M   'P 1'
#
loop_
_entity.id
_entity.type
_entity.pdbx_description
1 polymer ?
#
loop_
_entity_poly.entity_id
_entity_poly.type
_entity_poly.pdbx_seq_one_letter_code
_entity_poly.pdbx_strand_id
1 'polypeptide(L)'
;MKMDPSVYLGIAFSGVIATFFANSYLQKKMIAIKNKEKAIDFLLKNLKDYESLCEAYWKEGHNENCASDIKIKYKKLSFFTKFVHKKYLLNDNLIIDTLLIKLFTESTGDDFDSPKKAYPQPEKIQKISTTSNDIVVKFLGNKI
;
A
#
# COMPACT_ATOMS: atom_id res chain seq x y z
N MET A 1 10.55 16.78 27.28
CA MET A 1 11.70 16.52 26.38
C MET A 1 11.13 16.37 24.97
N LYS A 2 11.41 17.30 24.05
CA LYS A 2 10.88 17.24 22.68
C LYS A 2 11.73 16.22 21.91
N MET A 3 11.12 15.14 21.43
CA MET A 3 11.81 14.14 20.61
C MET A 3 12.19 14.76 19.26
N ASP A 4 13.44 14.56 18.88
CA ASP A 4 14.01 15.04 17.63
C ASP A 4 13.36 14.33 16.42
N PRO A 5 12.94 15.05 15.36
CA PRO A 5 12.34 14.46 14.16
C PRO A 5 13.20 13.37 13.50
N SER A 6 14.53 13.41 13.69
CA SER A 6 15.46 12.37 13.22
C SER A 6 15.28 11.03 13.94
N VAL A 7 14.82 11.04 15.19
CA VAL A 7 14.53 9.83 15.98
C VAL A 7 13.24 9.17 15.49
N TYR A 8 12.24 9.95 15.07
CA TYR A 8 11.05 9.42 14.39
C TYR A 8 11.39 8.76 13.06
N LEU A 9 12.30 9.36 12.30
CA LEU A 9 12.80 8.78 11.05
C LEU A 9 13.54 7.46 11.33
N GLY A 10 14.40 7.42 12.36
CA GLY A 10 15.15 6.21 12.75
C GLY A 10 14.26 5.06 13.23
N ILE A 11 13.21 5.34 13.99
CA ILE A 11 12.25 4.33 14.49
C ILE A 11 11.30 3.87 13.37
N ALA A 12 10.88 4.78 12.48
CA ALA A 12 10.10 4.41 11.30
C ALA A 12 10.94 3.56 10.33
N PHE A 13 12.23 3.88 10.14
CA PHE A 13 13.15 3.06 9.35
C PHE A 13 13.41 1.70 10.01
N SER A 14 13.61 1.61 11.33
CA SER A 14 13.88 0.34 12.00
C SER A 14 12.67 -0.61 12.00
N GLY A 15 11.44 -0.11 12.16
CA GLY A 15 10.22 -0.91 12.04
C GLY A 15 9.95 -1.38 10.62
N VAL A 16 10.22 -0.52 9.62
CA VAL A 16 10.14 -0.84 8.19
C VAL A 16 11.20 -1.87 7.79
N ILE A 17 12.42 -1.76 8.31
CA ILE A 17 13.53 -2.71 8.10
C ILE A 17 13.24 -4.05 8.79
N ALA A 18 12.70 -4.07 10.01
CA ALA A 18 12.32 -5.31 10.71
C ALA A 18 11.19 -6.06 9.98
N THR A 19 10.19 -5.31 9.48
CA THR A 19 9.13 -5.88 8.62
C THR A 19 9.68 -6.37 7.27
N PHE A 20 10.73 -5.71 6.76
CA PHE A 20 11.41 -6.14 5.55
C PHE A 20 12.10 -7.50 5.75
N PHE A 21 12.84 -7.67 6.85
CA PHE A 21 13.52 -8.93 7.17
C PHE A 21 12.58 -10.09 7.48
N ALA A 22 11.38 -9.81 8.01
CA ALA A 22 10.36 -10.82 8.26
C ALA A 22 9.80 -11.47 6.98
N ASN A 23 10.07 -10.90 5.79
CA ASN A 23 9.46 -11.35 4.53
C ASN A 23 10.52 -11.70 3.46
N SER A 24 11.46 -12.56 3.83
CA SER A 24 12.67 -12.94 3.06
C SER A 24 12.39 -13.41 1.62
N TYR A 25 11.24 -14.05 1.37
CA TYR A 25 10.84 -14.48 0.02
C TYR A 25 10.60 -13.29 -0.92
N LEU A 26 9.92 -12.27 -0.43
CA LEU A 26 9.62 -11.07 -1.21
C LEU A 26 10.85 -10.17 -1.37
N GLN A 27 11.72 -10.08 -0.35
CA GLN A 27 13.03 -9.45 -0.47
C GLN A 27 13.87 -10.08 -1.60
N LYS A 28 13.98 -11.41 -1.62
CA LYS A 28 14.73 -12.14 -2.66
C LYS A 28 14.17 -11.85 -4.05
N LYS A 29 12.85 -11.81 -4.22
CA LYS A 29 12.22 -11.42 -5.49
C LYS A 29 12.55 -9.98 -5.88
N MET A 30 12.55 -9.02 -4.96
CA MET A 30 12.87 -7.63 -5.27
C MET A 30 14.35 -7.38 -5.59
N ILE A 31 15.26 -8.03 -4.87
CA ILE A 31 16.70 -7.97 -5.15
C ILE A 31 16.97 -8.54 -6.55
N ALA A 32 16.24 -9.58 -6.95
CA ALA A 32 16.31 -10.15 -8.30
C ALA A 32 15.68 -9.25 -9.39
N ILE A 33 14.79 -8.31 -9.05
CA ILE A 33 14.24 -7.36 -10.02
C ILE A 33 15.30 -6.29 -10.33
N LYS A 34 15.97 -6.49 -11.48
CA LYS A 34 16.97 -5.57 -12.04
C LYS A 34 16.38 -4.47 -12.94
N ASN A 35 15.18 -4.67 -13.45
CA ASN A 35 14.52 -3.76 -14.40
C ASN A 35 13.43 -2.94 -13.69
N LYS A 36 13.45 -1.62 -13.89
CA LYS A 36 12.45 -0.63 -13.43
C LYS A 36 11.03 -1.02 -13.84
N GLU A 37 10.81 -1.36 -15.10
CA GLU A 37 9.49 -1.75 -15.66
C GLU A 37 8.93 -2.96 -14.93
N LYS A 38 9.74 -4.00 -14.74
CA LYS A 38 9.35 -5.22 -14.00
C LYS A 38 9.02 -4.92 -12.54
N ALA A 39 9.71 -3.96 -11.93
CA ALA A 39 9.39 -3.50 -10.58
C ALA A 39 8.05 -2.78 -10.53
N ILE A 40 7.79 -1.93 -11.52
CA ILE A 40 6.52 -1.22 -11.66
C ILE A 40 5.38 -2.21 -11.94
N ASP A 41 5.55 -3.18 -12.84
CA ASP A 41 4.56 -4.24 -13.10
C ASP A 41 4.21 -5.03 -11.84
N PHE A 42 5.24 -5.35 -11.04
CA PHE A 42 5.04 -6.01 -9.77
C PHE A 42 4.22 -5.15 -8.80
N LEU A 43 4.49 -3.85 -8.71
CA LEU A 43 3.70 -2.93 -7.88
C LEU A 43 2.25 -2.83 -8.36
N LEU A 44 2.02 -2.67 -9.66
CA LEU A 44 0.69 -2.62 -10.27
C LEU A 44 -0.12 -3.87 -9.98
N LYS A 45 0.50 -5.06 -10.08
CA LYS A 45 -0.16 -6.32 -9.73
C LYS A 45 -0.55 -6.36 -8.25
N ASN A 46 0.36 -6.00 -7.34
CA ASN A 46 0.07 -6.02 -5.91
C ASN A 46 -0.96 -4.96 -5.51
N LEU A 47 -1.00 -3.82 -6.20
CA LEU A 47 -2.01 -2.78 -6.01
C LEU A 47 -3.41 -3.32 -6.39
N LYS A 48 -3.54 -3.99 -7.53
CA LYS A 48 -4.81 -4.60 -7.96
C LYS A 48 -5.27 -5.71 -7.02
N ASP A 49 -4.34 -6.54 -6.54
CA ASP A 49 -4.61 -7.58 -5.54
C ASP A 49 -5.04 -6.98 -4.18
N TYR A 50 -4.59 -5.75 -3.88
CA TYR A 50 -4.98 -5.01 -2.68
C TYR A 50 -6.36 -4.36 -2.85
N GLU A 51 -6.61 -3.69 -3.98
CA GLU A 51 -7.92 -3.13 -4.35
C GLU A 51 -9.00 -4.21 -4.27
N SER A 52 -8.77 -5.36 -4.89
CA SER A 52 -9.73 -6.48 -4.89
C SER A 52 -10.06 -6.99 -3.48
N LEU A 53 -9.06 -7.02 -2.59
CA LEU A 53 -9.26 -7.40 -1.19
C LEU A 53 -10.11 -6.36 -0.44
N CYS A 54 -9.86 -5.07 -0.69
CA CYS A 54 -10.62 -3.99 -0.07
C CYS A 54 -12.06 -3.95 -0.59
N GLU A 55 -12.28 -4.20 -1.88
CA GLU A 55 -13.64 -4.32 -2.44
C GLU A 55 -14.41 -5.48 -1.81
N ALA A 56 -13.79 -6.66 -1.69
CA ALA A 56 -14.41 -7.83 -1.07
C ALA A 56 -14.84 -7.51 0.37
N TYR A 57 -13.98 -6.85 1.15
CA TYR A 57 -14.29 -6.41 2.52
C TYR A 57 -15.53 -5.50 2.60
N TRP A 58 -15.74 -4.62 1.61
CA TRP A 58 -16.89 -3.71 1.58
C TRP A 58 -18.14 -4.28 0.87
N LYS A 59 -18.00 -5.36 0.09
CA LYS A 59 -19.12 -6.07 -0.56
C LYS A 59 -19.70 -7.16 0.34
N GLU A 60 -18.85 -7.96 0.98
CA GLU A 60 -19.22 -9.21 1.64
C GLU A 60 -19.32 -9.08 3.17
N GLY A 61 -18.89 -7.96 3.74
CA GLY A 61 -18.96 -7.67 5.17
C GLY A 61 -17.63 -7.85 5.91
N HIS A 62 -17.52 -7.23 7.08
CA HIS A 62 -16.30 -7.19 7.87
C HIS A 62 -15.98 -8.54 8.51
N ASN A 63 -14.98 -9.25 7.97
CA ASN A 63 -14.28 -10.32 8.67
C ASN A 63 -13.01 -9.73 9.31
N GLU A 64 -12.80 -9.89 10.62
CA GLU A 64 -11.61 -9.42 11.33
C GLU A 64 -10.30 -9.91 10.70
N ASN A 65 -10.30 -11.14 10.17
CA ASN A 65 -9.16 -11.68 9.45
C ASN A 65 -8.88 -10.91 8.15
N CYS A 66 -9.93 -10.51 7.43
CA CYS A 66 -9.81 -9.72 6.20
C CYS A 66 -9.29 -8.30 6.49
N ALA A 67 -9.74 -7.69 7.59
CA ALA A 67 -9.21 -6.42 8.07
C ALA A 67 -7.69 -6.50 8.37
N SER A 68 -7.27 -7.54 9.08
CA SER A 68 -5.84 -7.80 9.34
C SER A 68 -5.05 -7.98 8.03
N ASP A 69 -5.59 -8.74 7.09
CA ASP A 69 -4.96 -8.97 5.78
C ASP A 69 -4.81 -7.68 4.97
N ILE A 70 -5.80 -6.79 4.98
CA ILE A 70 -5.72 -5.46 4.35
C ILE A 70 -4.57 -4.67 4.96
N LYS A 71 -4.46 -4.60 6.30
CA LYS A 71 -3.36 -3.90 6.99
C LYS A 71 -1.99 -4.49 6.61
N ILE A 72 -1.87 -5.81 6.56
CA ILE A 72 -0.64 -6.51 6.20
C ILE A 72 -0.27 -6.24 4.73
N LYS A 73 -1.23 -6.35 3.80
CA LYS A 73 -0.98 -6.11 2.37
C LYS A 73 -0.60 -4.66 2.11
N TYR A 74 -1.27 -3.69 2.76
CA TYR A 74 -0.90 -2.28 2.65
C TYR A 74 0.54 -2.04 3.10
N LYS A 75 0.95 -2.56 4.26
CA LYS A 75 2.34 -2.41 4.74
C LYS A 75 3.35 -2.97 3.73
N LYS A 76 3.05 -4.11 3.11
CA LYS A 76 3.90 -4.70 2.05
C LYS A 76 3.96 -3.77 0.82
N LEU A 77 2.82 -3.29 0.34
CA LEU A 77 2.74 -2.41 -0.83
C LEU A 77 3.47 -1.07 -0.60
N SER A 78 3.27 -0.43 0.55
CA SER A 78 3.97 0.81 0.93
C SER A 78 5.48 0.58 1.02
N PHE A 79 5.90 -0.52 1.66
CA PHE A 79 7.32 -0.88 1.71
C PHE A 79 7.92 -0.99 0.30
N PHE A 80 7.28 -1.75 -0.59
CA PHE A 80 7.80 -2.00 -1.93
C PHE A 80 7.89 -0.73 -2.75
N THR A 81 6.88 0.11 -2.64
CA THR A 81 6.83 1.39 -3.31
C THR A 81 8.02 2.25 -2.90
N LYS A 82 8.30 2.38 -1.59
CA LYS A 82 9.48 3.10 -1.09
C LYS A 82 10.80 2.53 -1.57
N PHE A 83 10.94 1.20 -1.61
CA PHE A 83 12.14 0.56 -2.14
C PHE A 83 12.33 0.86 -3.63
N VAL A 84 11.28 0.75 -4.44
CA VAL A 84 11.33 1.03 -5.89
C VAL A 84 11.63 2.51 -6.14
N HIS A 85 11.02 3.42 -5.36
CA HIS A 85 11.34 4.84 -5.38
C HIS A 85 12.82 5.09 -5.15
N LYS A 86 13.39 4.51 -4.09
CA LYS A 86 14.80 4.68 -3.75
C LYS A 86 15.73 4.07 -4.80
N LYS A 87 15.37 2.91 -5.36
CA LYS A 87 16.21 2.18 -6.33
C LYS A 87 16.21 2.82 -7.71
N TYR A 88 15.08 3.35 -8.16
CA TYR A 88 14.90 3.81 -9.54
C TYR A 88 14.57 5.30 -9.68
N LEU A 89 14.60 6.06 -8.56
CA LEU A 89 14.41 7.52 -8.53
C LEU A 89 13.15 7.97 -9.29
N LEU A 90 11.99 7.43 -8.89
CA LEU A 90 10.72 7.80 -9.53
C LEU A 90 10.35 9.25 -9.20
N ASN A 91 9.93 10.01 -10.21
CA ASN A 91 9.70 11.46 -10.11
C ASN A 91 8.47 11.84 -9.25
N ASP A 92 7.51 10.93 -9.10
CA ASP A 92 6.23 11.18 -8.41
C ASP A 92 6.14 10.51 -7.02
N ASN A 93 7.27 10.25 -6.36
CA ASN A 93 7.29 9.44 -5.13
C ASN A 93 6.37 9.97 -4.01
N LEU A 94 6.38 11.29 -3.76
CA LEU A 94 5.55 11.92 -2.74
C LEU A 94 4.06 11.80 -3.08
N ILE A 95 3.71 11.94 -4.36
CA ILE A 95 2.32 11.83 -4.84
C ILE A 95 1.86 10.38 -4.69
N ILE A 96 2.68 9.41 -5.11
CA ILE A 96 2.37 7.98 -5.01
C ILE A 96 2.21 7.56 -3.55
N ASP A 97 3.12 7.97 -2.66
CA ASP A 97 3.02 7.68 -1.22
C ASP A 97 1.75 8.30 -0.60
N THR A 98 1.39 9.52 -1.01
CA THR A 98 0.17 10.19 -0.55
C THR A 98 -1.08 9.45 -1.01
N LEU A 99 -1.13 9.04 -2.28
CA LEU A 99 -2.23 8.26 -2.83
C LEU A 99 -2.34 6.89 -2.18
N LEU A 100 -1.23 6.23 -1.85
CA LEU A 100 -1.25 4.96 -1.11
C LEU A 100 -1.81 5.11 0.31
N ILE A 101 -1.44 6.17 1.02
CA ILE A 101 -2.02 6.48 2.34
C ILE A 101 -3.52 6.73 2.20
N LYS A 102 -3.92 7.55 1.22
CA LYS A 102 -5.33 7.81 0.94
C LYS A 102 -6.11 6.53 0.64
N LEU A 103 -5.55 5.66 -0.20
CA LEU A 103 -6.14 4.35 -0.53
C LEU A 103 -6.34 3.52 0.74
N PHE A 104 -5.33 3.46 1.61
CA PHE A 104 -5.45 2.77 2.90
C PHE A 104 -6.56 3.35 3.77
N THR A 105 -6.60 4.68 3.93
CA THR A 105 -7.65 5.37 4.70
C THR A 105 -9.04 5.15 4.10
N GLU A 106 -9.18 5.09 2.78
CA GLU A 106 -10.46 4.79 2.12
C GLU A 106 -10.87 3.33 2.33
N SER A 107 -9.90 2.42 2.27
CA SER A 107 -10.09 0.99 2.50
C SER A 107 -10.41 0.65 3.96
N THR A 108 -9.85 1.38 4.93
CA THR A 108 -10.06 1.11 6.35
C THR A 108 -11.06 2.02 7.04
N GLY A 109 -11.28 3.23 6.51
CA GLY A 109 -12.08 4.27 7.16
C GLY A 109 -11.62 4.58 8.60
N ASP A 110 -12.46 5.34 9.31
CA ASP A 110 -12.44 5.46 10.78
C ASP A 110 -13.14 4.28 11.48
N ASP A 111 -13.67 3.33 10.68
CA ASP A 111 -14.73 2.38 11.08
C ASP A 111 -14.26 0.92 11.21
N PHE A 112 -12.96 0.63 11.05
CA PHE A 112 -12.42 -0.74 11.08
C PHE A 112 -12.70 -1.50 12.38
N ASP A 113 -12.97 -0.76 13.47
CA ASP A 113 -13.29 -1.28 14.80
C ASP A 113 -14.78 -1.11 15.17
N SER A 114 -15.63 -0.60 14.26
CA SER A 114 -17.07 -0.38 14.51
C SER A 114 -17.91 -1.48 13.85
N PRO A 115 -18.53 -2.39 14.62
CA PRO A 115 -19.54 -3.27 14.08
C PRO A 115 -20.79 -2.41 13.79
N LYS A 116 -21.49 -2.68 12.67
CA LYS A 116 -22.86 -2.20 12.32
C LYS A 116 -22.96 -1.09 11.23
N LYS A 117 -22.43 -1.32 10.02
CA LYS A 117 -23.00 -0.66 8.82
C LYS A 117 -23.72 -1.66 7.94
N ALA A 118 -24.73 -1.20 7.21
CA ALA A 118 -25.39 -1.99 6.17
C ALA A 118 -24.42 -2.17 4.99
N TYR A 119 -24.35 -3.39 4.47
CA TYR A 119 -23.54 -3.75 3.29
C TYR A 119 -24.46 -4.02 2.10
N PRO A 120 -24.00 -3.78 0.87
CA PRO A 120 -22.67 -3.28 0.46
C PRO A 120 -22.48 -1.76 0.62
N GLN A 121 -21.22 -1.28 0.57
CA GLN A 121 -20.85 0.14 0.63
C GLN A 121 -20.29 0.64 -0.72
N PRO A 122 -21.15 0.94 -1.72
CA PRO A 122 -20.72 1.26 -3.10
C PRO A 122 -19.87 2.53 -3.20
N GLU A 123 -20.14 3.54 -2.38
CA GLU A 123 -19.33 4.78 -2.37
C GLU A 123 -17.88 4.53 -1.93
N LYS A 124 -17.66 3.59 -1.00
CA LYS A 124 -16.31 3.21 -0.55
C LYS A 124 -15.57 2.48 -1.68
N ILE A 125 -16.23 1.52 -2.31
CA ILE A 125 -15.69 0.77 -3.46
C ILE A 125 -15.28 1.72 -4.59
N GLN A 126 -16.14 2.69 -4.92
CA GLN A 126 -15.85 3.67 -5.98
C GLN A 126 -14.63 4.54 -5.64
N LYS A 127 -14.48 4.99 -4.39
CA LYS A 127 -13.32 5.78 -3.93
C LYS A 127 -12.02 4.97 -4.02
N ILE A 128 -12.04 3.74 -3.50
CA ILE A 128 -10.91 2.81 -3.58
C ILE A 128 -10.46 2.63 -5.03
N SER A 129 -11.40 2.36 -5.95
CA SER A 129 -11.05 2.16 -7.35
C SER A 129 -10.53 3.43 -8.03
N THR A 130 -11.11 4.58 -7.71
CA THR A 130 -10.63 5.87 -8.23
C THR A 130 -9.18 6.14 -7.78
N THR A 131 -8.90 6.01 -6.48
CA THR A 131 -7.55 6.22 -5.94
C THR A 131 -6.55 5.17 -6.44
N SER A 132 -6.97 3.91 -6.62
CA SER A 132 -6.15 2.85 -7.23
C SER A 132 -5.74 3.22 -8.65
N ASN A 133 -6.68 3.69 -9.47
CA ASN A 133 -6.42 4.13 -10.84
C ASN A 133 -5.46 5.32 -10.90
N ASP A 134 -5.59 6.30 -10.00
CA ASP A 134 -4.65 7.43 -9.93
C ASP A 134 -3.21 6.95 -9.66
N ILE A 135 -3.04 5.96 -8.78
CA ILE A 135 -1.73 5.34 -8.51
C ILE A 135 -1.19 4.62 -9.75
N VAL A 136 -2.05 3.88 -10.46
CA VAL A 136 -1.67 3.19 -11.71
C VAL A 136 -1.13 4.19 -12.73
N VAL A 137 -1.85 5.29 -12.97
CA VAL A 137 -1.43 6.34 -13.93
C VAL A 137 -0.06 6.88 -13.56
N LYS A 138 0.19 7.16 -12.29
CA LYS A 138 1.49 7.65 -11.81
C LYS A 138 2.61 6.62 -12.01
N PHE A 139 2.35 5.34 -11.76
CA PHE A 139 3.32 4.29 -12.03
C PHE A 139 3.60 4.09 -13.53
N LEU A 140 2.59 4.18 -14.39
CA LEU A 140 2.76 4.06 -15.84
C LEU A 140 3.56 5.23 -16.42
N GLY A 141 3.35 6.46 -15.92
CA GLY A 141 4.18 7.61 -16.29
C GLY A 141 5.66 7.45 -15.92
N ASN A 142 5.96 6.54 -14.98
CA ASN A 142 7.33 6.19 -14.60
C ASN A 142 7.92 4.99 -15.39
N LYS A 143 7.17 4.35 -16.29
CA LYS A 143 7.71 3.28 -17.15
C LYS A 143 8.42 3.82 -18.40
N ILE A 144 7.95 4.95 -18.91
CA ILE A 144 8.48 5.66 -20.08
C ILE A 144 9.78 6.38 -19.68
#